data_AF-A0A2E6PN77-F1
#
_entry.id   AF-A0A2E6PN77-F1
#
_cell.length_a   1.000
_cell.length_b   1.000
_cell.length_c   1.000
_cell.angle_alpha   90.00
_cell.angle_beta   90.00
_cell.angle_gamma   90.00
#
_symmetry.space_group_name_H-M   'P 1'
#
loop_
_entity.id
_entity.type
_entity.pdbx_description
1 polymer ?
#
loop_
_entity_poly.entity_id
_entity_poly.type
_entity_poly.pdbx_seq_one_letter_code
_entity_poly.pdbx_strand_id
1 'polypeptide(L)' 'MHDGITLERQGIPTVSIITDVFIPTAEAYKKVMGFSGFLYLSCEHPISNANSDQLEERAYLLAPKVELLFTKGALA' A
#
# COMPACT_ATOMS: atom_id res chain seq x y z
N MET A 1 -0.15 2.25 -7.24
CA MET A 1 0.04 0.84 -7.65
C MET A 1 1.07 0.69 -8.76
N HIS A 2 0.88 1.27 -9.96
CA HIS A 2 1.84 1.17 -11.08
C HIS A 2 3.27 1.58 -10.70
N ASP A 3 3.43 2.73 -10.06
CA ASP A 3 4.76 3.25 -9.71
C ASP A 3 5.44 2.37 -8.67
N GLY A 4 4.69 1.88 -7.68
CA GLY A 4 5.22 0.94 -6.68
C GLY A 4 5.73 -0.36 -7.30
N ILE A 5 4.98 -0.95 -8.23
CA ILE A 5 5.41 -2.14 -8.96
C ILE A 5 6.66 -1.84 -9.82
N THR A 6 6.71 -0.67 -10.45
CA THR A 6 7.85 -0.24 -11.26
C THR A 6 9.12 -0.12 -10.43
N LEU A 7 9.04 0.53 -9.26
CA LEU A 7 10.17 0.73 -8.35
C LEU A 7 10.68 -0.59 -7.75
N GLU A 8 9.77 -1.46 -7.28
CA GLU A 8 10.13 -2.79 -6.76
C GLU A 8 10.87 -3.63 -7.81
N ARG A 9 10.44 -3.58 -9.08
CA ARG A 9 11.12 -4.27 -10.18
C ARG A 9 12.52 -3.74 -10.48
N GLN A 10 12.78 -2.50 -10.13
CA GLN A 10 14.11 -1.88 -10.22
C GLN A 10 14.96 -2.16 -8.98
N GLY A 11 14.47 -2.95 -8.02
CA GLY A 11 15.17 -3.25 -6.77
C GLY A 11 15.13 -2.10 -5.77
N ILE A 12 14.19 -1.15 -5.91
CA ILE A 12 13.99 -0.04 -4.98
C ILE A 12 12.84 -0.43 -4.03
N PRO A 13 13.11 -0.71 -2.75
CA PRO A 13 12.07 -1.03 -1.77
C PRO A 13 11.03 0.08 -1.72
N THR A 14 9.76 -0.28 -1.85
CA THR A 14 8.62 0.64 -1.96
C THR A 14 7.38 0.06 -1.28
N VAL A 15 6.67 0.90 -0.52
CA VAL A 15 5.36 0.56 0.03
C VAL A 15 4.29 1.46 -0.61
N SER A 16 3.35 0.86 -1.32
CA SER A 16 2.16 1.57 -1.79
C SER A 16 1.04 1.49 -0.76
N ILE A 17 0.34 2.61 -0.54
CA ILE A 17 -0.88 2.67 0.29
C ILE A 17 -2.05 3.02 -0.64
N ILE A 18 -3.13 2.26 -0.57
CA ILE A 18 -4.37 2.48 -1.31
C ILE A 18 -5.54 2.62 -0.33
N THR A 19 -6.70 3.09 -0.77
CA THR A 19 -7.92 2.96 0.04
C THR A 19 -8.59 1.61 -0.20
N ASP A 20 -9.30 1.08 0.80
CA ASP A 20 -9.87 -0.28 0.80
C ASP A 20 -10.72 -0.62 -0.44
N VAL A 21 -11.44 0.37 -1.01
CA VAL A 21 -12.24 0.18 -2.23
C VAL A 21 -11.41 -0.25 -3.46
N PHE A 22 -10.09 -0.01 -3.45
CA PHE A 22 -9.20 -0.39 -4.54
C PHE A 22 -8.56 -1.77 -4.36
N ILE A 23 -8.83 -2.51 -3.27
CA ILE A 23 -8.29 -3.87 -3.07
C ILE A 23 -8.59 -4.79 -4.26
N PRO A 24 -9.83 -4.88 -4.80
CA PRO A 24 -10.10 -5.72 -5.96
C PRO A 24 -9.29 -5.31 -7.20
N THR A 25 -9.15 -4.00 -7.41
CA THR A 25 -8.34 -3.45 -8.51
C THR A 25 -6.87 -3.79 -8.31
N ALA A 26 -6.33 -3.65 -7.11
CA ALA A 26 -4.94 -3.98 -6.79
C ALA A 26 -4.63 -5.46 -7.03
N GLU A 27 -5.51 -6.37 -6.60
CA GLU A 27 -5.35 -7.80 -6.83
C GLU A 27 -5.41 -8.19 -8.31
N ALA A 28 -6.34 -7.58 -9.06
CA ALA A 28 -6.39 -7.76 -10.52
C ALA A 28 -5.13 -7.21 -11.19
N TYR A 29 -4.68 -6.04 -10.78
CA TYR A 29 -3.54 -5.34 -11.36
C TYR A 29 -2.22 -6.09 -11.13
N LYS A 30 -2.01 -6.65 -9.94
CA LYS A 30 -0.87 -7.51 -9.62
C LYS A 30 -0.78 -8.71 -10.57
N LYS A 31 -1.92 -9.33 -10.90
CA LYS A 31 -2.00 -10.45 -11.85
C LYS A 31 -1.67 -10.01 -13.27
N VAL A 32 -2.29 -8.93 -13.75
CA VAL A 32 -2.05 -8.37 -15.09
C VAL A 32 -0.59 -8.00 -15.29
N MET A 33 0.02 -7.38 -14.28
CA MET A 33 1.42 -7.01 -14.33
C MET A 33 2.36 -8.21 -14.18
N GLY A 34 1.88 -9.39 -13.77
CA GLY A 34 2.74 -10.56 -13.51
C GLY A 34 3.62 -10.39 -12.26
N PHE A 35 3.13 -9.65 -11.25
CA PHE A 35 3.84 -9.42 -9.99
C PHE A 35 2.93 -9.69 -8.80
N SER A 36 2.49 -10.95 -8.66
CA SER A 36 1.55 -11.41 -7.64
C SER A 36 2.05 -11.23 -6.20
N GLY A 37 3.37 -11.20 -6.00
CA GLY A 37 4.00 -10.96 -4.69
C GLY A 37 4.03 -9.51 -4.24
N PHE A 38 3.62 -8.54 -5.08
CA PHE A 38 3.64 -7.12 -4.70
C PHE A 38 2.79 -6.85 -3.46
N LEU A 39 3.40 -6.29 -2.42
CA LEU A 39 2.74 -5.95 -1.18
C LEU A 39 2.29 -4.49 -1.20
N TYR A 40 1.14 -4.22 -0.60
CA TYR A 40 0.60 -2.88 -0.40
C TYR A 40 -0.18 -2.84 0.92
N LEU A 41 -0.37 -1.65 1.46
CA LEU A 41 -1.27 -1.41 2.59
C LEU A 41 -2.58 -0.83 2.08
N SER A 42 -3.66 -1.09 2.81
CA SER A 42 -4.92 -0.41 2.61
C SER A 42 -5.29 0.46 3.81
N CYS A 43 -6.05 1.52 3.56
CA CYS A 43 -6.62 2.38 4.57
C CYS A 43 -8.09 2.72 4.25
N GLU A 44 -8.80 3.23 5.25
CA GLU A 44 -10.21 3.53 5.13
C GLU A 44 -10.49 4.55 4.01
N HIS A 45 -11.48 4.21 3.16
CA HIS A 45 -12.02 5.13 2.15
C HIS A 45 -13.17 5.97 2.74
N PRO A 46 -13.33 7.26 2.36
CA PRO A 46 -12.46 8.06 1.50
C PRO A 46 -11.38 8.79 2.31
N ILE A 47 -10.26 9.12 1.65
CA ILE A 47 -9.28 10.06 2.23
C ILE A 47 -9.69 11.52 1.98
N SER A 48 -10.46 11.79 0.91
CA SER A 48 -10.80 13.15 0.48
C SER A 48 -11.71 13.90 1.46
N ASN A 49 -12.48 13.17 2.25
CA ASN A 49 -13.42 13.75 3.21
C ASN A 49 -12.86 13.72 4.64
N ALA A 50 -11.68 13.13 4.84
CA ALA A 50 -11.05 13.08 6.15
C ALA A 50 -10.43 14.44 6.48
N ASN A 51 -10.66 14.92 7.71
CA ASN A 51 -9.96 16.08 8.22
C ASN A 51 -8.51 15.72 8.61
N SER A 52 -7.72 16.72 8.98
CA SER A 52 -6.31 16.54 9.35
C SER A 52 -6.11 15.53 10.48
N ASP A 53 -6.92 15.60 11.54
CA ASP A 53 -6.79 14.71 12.70
C ASP A 53 -7.09 13.25 12.32
N GLN A 54 -8.12 13.02 11.49
CA GLN A 54 -8.46 11.70 10.96
C GLN A 54 -7.37 11.13 10.04
N LEU A 55 -6.75 12.00 9.22
CA LEU A 55 -5.61 11.59 8.38
C LEU A 55 -4.38 11.27 9.23
N GLU A 56 -4.13 12.03 10.29
CA GLU A 56 -3.04 11.79 11.22
C GLU A 56 -3.24 10.47 11.98
N GLU A 57 -4.43 10.19 12.49
CA GLU A 57 -4.76 8.91 13.12
C GLU A 57 -4.52 7.73 12.17
N ARG A 58 -4.99 7.84 10.93
CA ARG A 58 -4.75 6.82 9.89
C ARG A 58 -3.26 6.65 9.61
N ALA A 59 -2.49 7.73 9.55
CA ALA A 59 -1.05 7.68 9.35
C ALA A 59 -0.34 6.98 10.52
N TYR A 60 -0.71 7.28 11.77
CA TYR A 60 -0.18 6.58 12.96
C TYR A 60 -0.44 5.08 12.92
N LEU A 61 -1.60 4.65 12.43
CA LEU A 61 -1.94 3.23 12.30
C LEU A 61 -1.18 2.53 11.15
N LEU A 62 -0.81 3.27 10.10
CA LEU A 62 -0.12 2.72 8.92
C LEU A 62 1.40 2.70 9.08
N ALA A 63 1.99 3.71 9.74
CA ALA A 63 3.44 3.85 9.90
C ALA A 63 4.16 2.57 10.38
N PRO A 64 3.73 1.86 11.45
CA PRO A 64 4.40 0.63 11.87
C PRO A 64 4.28 -0.51 10.84
N LYS A 65 3.20 -0.53 10.04
CA LYS A 65 3.02 -1.53 8.97
C LYS A 65 3.94 -1.23 7.79
N VAL A 66 4.19 0.04 7.49
CA VAL A 66 5.16 0.47 6.48
C VAL A 66 6.56 0.01 6.87
N GLU A 67 6.98 0.26 8.12
CA GLU A 67 8.26 -0.21 8.66
C GLU A 67 8.40 -1.75 8.56
N LEU A 68 7.34 -2.48 8.92
CA LEU A 68 7.33 -3.94 8.83
C LEU A 68 7.56 -4.44 7.40
N LEU A 69 6.89 -3.82 6.42
CA LEU A 69 7.06 -4.19 5.00
C LEU A 69 8.48 -3.93 4.51
N PHE A 70 9.09 -2.81 4.88
CA PHE A 70 10.48 -2.51 4.49
C PHE A 70 11.51 -3.43 5.15
N THR A 71 11.29 -3.85 6.39
CA THR A 71 12.28 -4.61 7.18
C THR A 71 12.15 -6.12 7.04
N LYS A 72 10.94 -6.65 6.83
CA LYS A 72 10.68 -8.10 6.81
C LYS A 72 10.13 -8.62 5.49
N GLY A 73 9.70 -7.76 4.56
CA GLY A 73 9.11 -8.19 3.29
C GLY A 73 7.82 -9.01 3.43
N ALA A 74 7.15 -8.97 4.58
CA ALA A 74 5.90 -9.68 4.85
C ALA A 74 5.09 -8.97 5.94
N LEU A 75 3.76 -8.97 5.79
CA LEU A 75 2.83 -8.68 6.88
C LEU A 75 2.66 -9.98 7.68
N ALA A 76 3.10 -9.97 8.94
CA ALA A 76 2.89 -11.08 9.88
C ALA A 76 1.49 -11.02 10.50
#